data_AF-A0A7W1YIF1-F1
#
_entry.id   AF-A0A7W1YIF1-F1
#
_cell.length_a   1.000
_cell.length_b   1.000
_cell.length_c   1.000
_cell.angle_alpha   90.00
_cell.angle_beta   90.00
_cell.angle_gamma   90.00
#
_symmetry.space_group_name_H-M   'P 1'
#
loop_
_entity.id
_entity.type
_entity.pdbx_description
1 polymer ?
#
loop_
_entity_poly.entity_id
_entity_poly.type
_entity_poly.pdbx_seq_one_letter_code
_entity_poly.pdbx_strand_id
1 'polypeptide(L)'
;MNLEFAPQPFPAQRAQQEQAKARKRGPAWDESSVRDIAMTCLAFGEFFRLVENTAPLKSLLREALPFPPFTTLVGMIWSRRLNISIDASAVAAADPQVWLRQPEPAVFCLPATLTMNGTPLLRVRLFVTEPRPPLQLVAGIVGIETEGVDDPERRLRIRLVHVDESK
;
A
#
# COMPACT_ATOMS: atom_id res chain seq x y z
N MET A 1 18.06 -10.45 17.96
CA MET A 1 17.11 -9.59 18.68
C MET A 1 15.71 -10.04 18.27
N ASN A 2 15.02 -10.79 19.12
CA ASN A 2 13.65 -11.25 18.85
C ASN A 2 12.69 -10.08 19.07
N LEU A 3 11.92 -9.72 18.05
CA LEU A 3 10.83 -8.75 18.17
C LEU A 3 9.52 -9.52 18.08
N GLU A 4 8.86 -9.68 19.23
CA GLU A 4 7.45 -10.06 19.30
C GLU A 4 6.61 -8.88 18.82
N PHE A 5 5.82 -9.09 17.76
CA PHE A 5 4.82 -8.14 17.31
C PHE A 5 3.53 -8.41 18.10
N ALA A 6 3.27 -7.61 19.13
CA ALA A 6 1.98 -7.64 19.81
C ALA A 6 0.87 -7.15 18.86
N PRO A 7 -0.30 -7.79 18.84
CA PRO A 7 -1.43 -7.44 17.97
C PRO A 7 -2.20 -6.18 18.44
N GLN A 8 -1.54 -5.25 19.15
CA GLN A 8 -2.20 -4.06 19.67
C GLN A 8 -2.09 -2.87 18.70
N PRO A 9 -3.15 -2.05 18.59
CA PRO A 9 -3.13 -0.82 17.79
C PRO A 9 -2.02 0.12 18.25
N PHE A 10 -1.48 0.90 17.29
CA PHE A 10 -0.39 1.84 17.53
C PHE A 10 -0.72 2.79 18.70
N PRO A 11 0.14 2.90 19.74
CA PRO A 11 -0.08 3.83 20.83
C PRO A 11 -0.13 5.27 20.33
N ALA A 12 -1.12 6.06 20.79
CA ALA A 12 -1.32 7.46 20.41
C ALA A 12 -0.06 8.32 20.52
N GLN A 13 0.81 8.00 21.47
CA GLN A 13 2.09 8.68 21.69
C GLN A 13 3.07 8.54 20.52
N ARG A 14 3.06 7.38 19.84
CA ARG A 14 3.94 7.12 18.69
C ARG A 14 3.41 7.79 17.42
N ALA A 15 2.09 7.88 17.29
CA ALA A 15 1.44 8.67 16.24
C ALA A 15 1.80 10.16 16.36
N GLN A 16 1.77 10.73 17.57
CA GLN A 16 2.15 12.12 17.83
C GLN A 16 3.63 12.41 17.51
N GLN A 17 4.53 11.45 17.78
CA GLN A 17 5.96 11.60 17.48
C GLN A 17 6.25 11.59 15.98
N GLU A 18 5.59 10.73 15.21
CA GLU A 18 5.74 10.69 13.75
C GLU A 18 5.08 11.92 13.08
N GLN A 19 3.96 12.41 13.63
CA GLN A 19 3.35 13.69 13.22
C GLN A 19 4.29 14.89 13.44
N ALA A 20 4.97 14.97 14.60
CA ALA A 20 5.91 16.05 14.89
C ALA A 20 7.13 16.05 13.95
N LYS A 21 7.54 14.87 13.48
CA LYS A 21 8.61 14.71 12.47
C LYS A 21 8.13 15.09 11.08
N ALA A 22 6.88 14.75 10.72
CA ALA A 22 6.28 15.12 9.45
C ALA A 22 6.11 16.64 9.28
N ARG A 23 5.68 17.35 10.35
CA ARG A 23 5.55 18.82 10.38
C ARG A 23 6.85 19.59 10.10
N LYS A 24 8.02 19.00 10.36
CA LYS A 24 9.32 19.66 10.18
C LYS A 24 9.90 19.54 8.76
N ARG A 25 9.28 18.80 7.83
CA ARG A 25 9.95 18.38 6.58
C ARG A 25 9.13 18.45 5.28
N GLY A 26 7.93 19.02 5.26
CA GLY A 26 7.11 19.06 4.03
C GLY A 26 6.13 20.24 3.98
N PRO A 27 5.33 20.35 2.89
CA PRO A 27 4.25 21.32 2.75
C PRO A 27 3.32 21.30 3.98
N ALA A 28 2.51 22.32 4.20
CA ALA A 28 1.58 22.36 5.34
C ALA A 28 0.43 21.33 5.15
N TRP A 29 0.72 20.05 5.39
CA TRP A 29 -0.29 18.99 5.45
C TRP A 29 -1.06 19.15 6.76
N ASP A 30 -2.40 19.15 6.69
CA ASP A 30 -3.22 19.10 7.90
C ASP A 30 -3.09 17.73 8.60
N GLU A 31 -3.57 17.67 9.85
CA GLU A 31 -3.42 16.48 10.69
C GLU A 31 -4.15 15.25 10.14
N SER A 32 -5.26 15.47 9.42
CA SER A 32 -5.98 14.40 8.73
C SER A 32 -5.14 13.83 7.60
N SER A 33 -4.55 14.68 6.78
CA SER A 33 -3.75 14.29 5.61
C SER A 33 -2.49 13.51 6.01
N VAL A 34 -1.81 13.92 7.09
CA VAL A 34 -0.66 13.17 7.63
C VAL A 34 -1.08 11.79 8.13
N ARG A 35 -2.23 11.70 8.81
CA ARG A 35 -2.79 10.44 9.28
C ARG A 35 -3.16 9.53 8.11
N ASP A 36 -3.83 10.05 7.10
CA ASP A 36 -4.31 9.27 5.95
C ASP A 36 -3.15 8.73 5.11
N ILE A 37 -2.07 9.51 4.93
CA ILE A 37 -0.84 9.05 4.27
C ILE A 37 -0.12 8.00 5.11
N ALA A 38 0.03 8.23 6.42
CA ALA A 38 0.67 7.27 7.30
C ALA A 38 -0.11 5.94 7.30
N MET A 39 -1.44 6.00 7.33
CA MET A 39 -2.32 4.85 7.23
C MET A 39 -2.22 4.15 5.87
N THR A 40 -2.09 4.90 4.77
CA THR A 40 -1.90 4.35 3.42
C THR A 40 -0.57 3.60 3.33
N CYS A 41 0.52 4.18 3.84
CA CYS A 41 1.83 3.53 3.88
C CYS A 41 1.82 2.26 4.76
N LEU A 42 1.15 2.31 5.92
CA LEU A 42 1.01 1.15 6.81
C LEU A 42 0.15 0.05 6.16
N ALA A 43 -0.96 0.43 5.53
CA ALA A 43 -1.85 -0.48 4.81
C ALA A 43 -1.16 -1.14 3.62
N PHE A 44 -0.33 -0.39 2.88
CA PHE A 44 0.51 -0.93 1.83
C PHE A 44 1.49 -1.96 2.41
N GLY A 45 2.12 -1.65 3.56
CA GLY A 45 2.95 -2.59 4.28
C GLY A 45 2.21 -3.89 4.65
N GLU A 46 1.02 -3.78 5.23
CA GLU A 46 0.19 -4.92 5.62
C GLU A 46 -0.27 -5.75 4.41
N PHE A 47 -0.64 -5.10 3.31
CA PHE A 47 -1.00 -5.78 2.07
C PHE A 47 0.17 -6.65 1.56
N PHE A 48 1.37 -6.07 1.44
CA PHE A 48 2.54 -6.83 0.99
C PHE A 48 2.91 -7.94 1.97
N ARG A 49 2.78 -7.69 3.27
CA ARG A 49 2.98 -8.72 4.30
C ARG A 49 2.00 -9.89 4.13
N LEU A 50 0.73 -9.65 3.85
CA LEU A 50 -0.26 -10.70 3.57
C LEU A 50 0.10 -11.50 2.32
N VAL A 51 0.49 -10.81 1.24
CA VAL A 51 0.92 -11.42 -0.03
C VAL A 51 2.16 -12.30 0.18
N GLU A 52 3.17 -11.81 0.90
CA GLU A 52 4.42 -12.55 1.15
C GLU A 52 4.25 -13.80 2.03
N ASN A 53 3.31 -13.76 2.97
CA ASN A 53 3.02 -14.90 3.83
C ASN A 53 2.13 -15.95 3.14
N THR A 54 1.69 -15.69 1.91
CA THR A 54 0.90 -16.62 1.10
C THR A 54 1.80 -17.22 0.01
N ALA A 55 2.25 -18.47 0.19
CA ALA A 55 3.29 -19.07 -0.65
C ALA A 55 3.03 -18.99 -2.18
N PRO A 56 1.81 -19.25 -2.69
CA PRO A 56 1.53 -19.08 -4.12
C PRO A 56 1.67 -17.62 -4.59
N LEU A 57 1.16 -16.67 -3.81
CA LEU A 57 1.22 -15.24 -4.15
C LEU A 57 2.64 -14.70 -4.08
N LYS A 58 3.45 -15.18 -3.12
CA LYS A 58 4.88 -14.86 -3.04
C LYS A 58 5.65 -15.27 -4.29
N SER A 59 5.33 -16.45 -4.84
CA SER A 59 5.97 -16.92 -6.09
C SER A 59 5.61 -16.01 -7.26
N LEU A 60 4.32 -15.70 -7.43
CA LEU A 60 3.84 -14.79 -8.46
C LEU A 60 4.43 -13.39 -8.32
N LEU A 61 4.56 -12.89 -7.08
CA LEU A 61 5.17 -11.59 -6.80
C LEU A 61 6.64 -11.56 -7.25
N ARG A 62 7.41 -12.62 -6.99
CA ARG A 62 8.83 -12.72 -7.39
C ARG A 62 9.03 -12.89 -8.90
N GLU A 63 8.12 -13.62 -9.55
CA GLU A 63 8.15 -13.77 -11.00
C GLU A 63 7.79 -12.44 -11.67
N ALA A 64 6.69 -11.83 -11.23
CA ALA A 64 6.19 -10.61 -11.82
C ALA A 64 7.00 -9.38 -11.43
N LEU A 65 7.76 -9.36 -10.33
CA LEU A 65 8.58 -8.20 -9.95
C LEU A 65 9.94 -8.66 -9.45
N PRO A 66 11.05 -8.02 -9.86
CA PRO A 66 12.39 -8.34 -9.36
C PRO A 66 12.59 -7.70 -7.97
N PHE A 67 11.60 -7.86 -7.10
CA PHE A 67 11.54 -7.20 -5.82
C PHE A 67 12.33 -7.99 -4.78
N PRO A 68 13.15 -7.32 -3.95
CA PRO A 68 13.74 -7.97 -2.80
C PRO A 68 12.61 -8.37 -1.83
N PRO A 69 12.85 -9.34 -0.92
CA PRO A 69 11.87 -9.73 0.10
C PRO A 69 11.33 -8.52 0.87
N PHE A 70 10.09 -8.55 1.34
CA PHE A 70 9.44 -7.44 2.05
C PHE A 70 10.20 -7.05 3.31
N THR A 71 10.82 -8.00 4.00
CA THR A 71 11.72 -7.70 5.12
C THR A 71 12.88 -6.80 4.69
N THR A 72 13.41 -7.00 3.49
CA THR A 72 14.40 -6.13 2.86
C THR A 72 13.78 -4.80 2.43
N LEU A 73 12.55 -4.77 1.91
CA LEU A 73 11.85 -3.53 1.57
C LEU A 73 11.61 -2.63 2.78
N VAL A 74 11.16 -3.19 3.90
CA VAL A 74 10.97 -2.45 5.15
C VAL A 74 12.31 -1.84 5.59
N GLY A 75 13.40 -2.62 5.53
CA GLY A 75 14.75 -2.11 5.77
C GLY A 75 15.18 -1.02 4.78
N MET A 76 14.80 -1.13 3.50
CA MET A 76 15.08 -0.12 2.47
C MET A 76 14.27 1.17 2.66
N ILE A 77 13.01 1.08 3.10
CA ILE A 77 12.17 2.23 3.46
C ILE A 77 12.77 2.95 4.66
N TRP A 78 13.14 2.20 5.71
CA TRP A 78 13.74 2.76 6.92
C TRP A 78 15.11 3.40 6.68
N SER A 79 15.91 2.82 5.78
CA SER A 79 17.19 3.39 5.32
C SER A 79 17.04 4.47 4.25
N ARG A 80 15.81 4.89 3.91
CA ARG A 80 15.46 5.88 2.88
C ARG A 80 15.99 5.56 1.48
N ARG A 81 16.29 4.29 1.22
CA ARG A 81 16.71 3.80 -0.10
C ARG A 81 15.50 3.55 -0.99
N LEU A 82 14.32 3.31 -0.41
CA LEU A 82 13.06 3.14 -1.11
C LEU A 82 12.15 4.33 -0.81
N ASN A 83 11.54 4.90 -1.84
CA ASN A 83 10.61 6.01 -1.73
C ASN A 83 9.37 5.75 -2.60
N ILE A 84 8.19 5.94 -2.02
CA ILE A 84 6.90 5.84 -2.69
C ILE A 84 6.41 7.26 -2.92
N SER A 85 6.23 7.63 -4.19
CA SER A 85 5.62 8.90 -4.57
C SER A 85 4.22 8.64 -5.08
N ILE A 86 3.22 9.22 -4.42
CA ILE A 86 1.82 9.16 -4.85
C ILE A 86 1.52 10.42 -5.65
N ASP A 87 0.96 10.26 -6.84
CA ASP A 87 0.50 11.38 -7.65
C ASP A 87 -0.98 11.65 -7.38
N ALA A 88 -1.23 12.49 -6.38
CA ALA A 88 -2.59 12.89 -6.01
C ALA A 88 -3.31 13.70 -7.10
N SER A 89 -2.58 14.26 -8.08
CA SER A 89 -3.20 15.01 -9.18
C SER A 89 -3.79 14.09 -10.25
N ALA A 90 -3.36 12.83 -10.29
CA ALA A 90 -3.79 11.83 -11.26
C ALA A 90 -4.77 10.79 -10.67
N VAL A 91 -5.43 11.11 -9.55
CA VAL A 91 -6.48 10.26 -8.98
C VAL A 91 -7.66 10.19 -9.94
N ALA A 92 -8.10 8.98 -10.25
CA ALA A 92 -9.21 8.74 -11.17
C ALA A 92 -10.24 7.78 -10.57
N ALA A 93 -11.49 7.90 -10.98
CA ALA A 93 -12.49 6.86 -10.68
C ALA A 93 -12.10 5.55 -11.38
N ALA A 94 -12.28 4.43 -10.69
CA ALA A 94 -12.11 3.10 -11.23
C ALA A 94 -13.46 2.37 -11.22
N ASP A 95 -13.65 1.43 -12.15
CA ASP A 95 -14.87 0.64 -12.22
C ASP A 95 -14.99 -0.26 -10.96
N PRO A 96 -15.99 -0.04 -10.08
CA PRO A 96 -16.17 -0.85 -8.89
C PRO A 96 -16.39 -2.33 -9.21
N GLN A 97 -17.01 -2.68 -10.34
CA GLN A 97 -17.31 -4.08 -10.70
C GLN A 97 -16.04 -4.90 -10.97
N VAL A 98 -14.94 -4.23 -11.35
CA VAL A 98 -13.64 -4.89 -11.55
C VAL A 98 -12.99 -5.22 -10.22
N TRP A 99 -13.15 -4.37 -9.20
CA TRP A 99 -12.39 -4.43 -7.94
C TRP A 99 -13.18 -4.97 -6.76
N LEU A 100 -14.49 -4.79 -6.77
CA LEU A 100 -15.43 -5.20 -5.75
C LEU A 100 -16.43 -6.20 -6.34
N ARG A 101 -17.01 -7.04 -5.48
CA ARG A 101 -18.12 -7.91 -5.87
C ARG A 101 -19.45 -7.15 -5.98
N GLN A 102 -19.59 -6.09 -5.19
CA GLN A 102 -20.76 -5.20 -5.20
C GLN A 102 -20.36 -3.86 -5.81
N PRO A 103 -21.26 -3.19 -6.55
CA PRO A 103 -20.96 -1.94 -7.25
C PRO A 103 -20.74 -0.74 -6.32
N GLU A 104 -21.03 -0.88 -5.02
CA GLU A 104 -20.79 0.13 -4.00
C GLU A 104 -19.88 -0.44 -2.90
N PRO A 105 -18.96 0.35 -2.32
CA PRO A 105 -18.74 1.79 -2.53
C PRO A 105 -17.92 2.12 -3.80
N ALA A 106 -17.82 3.41 -4.14
CA ALA A 106 -16.98 3.88 -5.23
C ALA A 106 -15.50 3.47 -5.04
N VAL A 107 -14.81 3.21 -6.15
CA VAL A 107 -13.39 2.84 -6.18
C VAL A 107 -12.61 3.91 -6.92
N PHE A 108 -11.43 4.24 -6.39
CA PHE A 108 -10.51 5.20 -6.97
C PHE A 108 -9.18 4.53 -7.27
N CYS A 109 -8.59 4.91 -8.41
CA CYS A 109 -7.24 4.58 -8.79
C CYS A 109 -6.30 5.71 -8.36
N LEU A 110 -5.35 5.39 -7.48
CA LEU A 110 -4.29 6.26 -7.02
C LEU A 110 -2.97 5.80 -7.66
N PRO A 111 -2.48 6.50 -8.69
CA PRO A 111 -1.19 6.20 -9.28
C PRO A 111 -0.07 6.57 -8.32
N ALA A 112 0.93 5.70 -8.25
CA ALA A 112 2.13 5.88 -7.47
C ALA A 112 3.35 5.36 -8.25
N THR A 113 4.51 5.89 -7.92
CA THR A 113 5.80 5.40 -8.43
C THR A 113 6.66 4.98 -7.27
N LEU A 114 7.20 3.77 -7.37
CA LEU A 114 8.16 3.25 -6.43
C LEU A 114 9.55 3.50 -6.97
N THR A 115 10.34 4.26 -6.22
CA THR A 115 11.71 4.62 -6.59
C THR A 115 12.69 4.03 -5.59
N MET A 116 13.85 3.60 -6.07
CA MET A 116 14.97 3.17 -5.25
C MET A 116 16.20 4.00 -5.58
N ASN A 117 16.74 4.68 -4.57
CA ASN A 117 17.83 5.66 -4.74
C ASN A 117 17.52 6.68 -5.86
N GLY A 118 16.26 7.15 -5.94
CA GLY A 118 15.80 8.09 -6.96
C GLY A 118 15.54 7.48 -8.34
N THR A 119 15.88 6.22 -8.57
CA THR A 119 15.59 5.51 -9.82
C THR A 119 14.20 4.87 -9.76
N PRO A 120 13.29 5.16 -10.70
CA PRO A 120 11.97 4.53 -10.74
C PRO A 120 12.12 3.03 -11.05
N LEU A 121 11.55 2.20 -10.17
CA LEU A 121 11.55 0.75 -10.33
C LEU A 121 10.22 0.26 -10.90
N LEU A 122 9.13 0.70 -10.30
CA LEU A 122 7.78 0.24 -10.63
C LEU A 122 6.83 1.42 -10.70
N ARG A 123 5.89 1.33 -11.63
CA ARG A 123 4.64 2.09 -11.55
C ARG A 123 3.63 1.23 -10.81
N VAL A 124 2.93 1.85 -9.89
CA VAL A 124 1.96 1.21 -9.01
C VAL A 124 0.63 1.93 -9.19
N ARG A 125 -0.47 1.20 -9.29
CA ARG A 125 -1.82 1.75 -9.17
C ARG A 125 -2.47 1.11 -7.97
N LEU A 126 -2.82 1.92 -6.98
CA LEU A 126 -3.59 1.48 -5.83
C LEU A 126 -5.06 1.68 -6.14
N PHE A 127 -5.85 0.64 -5.94
CA PHE A 127 -7.29 0.73 -6.03
C PHE A 127 -7.83 0.79 -4.61
N VAL A 128 -8.46 1.91 -4.26
CA VAL A 128 -8.92 2.18 -2.90
C VAL A 128 -10.40 2.53 -2.90
N THR A 129 -11.07 2.17 -1.82
CA THR A 129 -12.44 2.56 -1.52
C THR A 129 -12.54 3.11 -0.11
N GLU A 130 -13.74 3.47 0.31
CA GLU A 130 -13.99 3.91 1.67
C GLU A 130 -13.62 2.79 2.66
N PRO A 131 -12.76 3.07 3.67
CA PRO A 131 -12.29 2.06 4.62
C PRO A 131 -13.41 1.65 5.58
N ARG A 132 -14.17 0.62 5.20
CA ARG A 132 -15.19 -0.04 6.03
C ARG A 132 -14.72 -1.44 6.42
N PRO A 133 -15.18 -2.04 7.53
CA PRO A 133 -14.82 -3.42 7.86
C PRO A 133 -15.17 -4.36 6.68
N PRO A 134 -14.28 -5.31 6.30
CA PRO A 134 -12.96 -5.62 6.88
C PRO A 134 -11.79 -4.79 6.30
N LEU A 135 -12.03 -3.96 5.30
CA LEU A 135 -11.01 -3.17 4.58
C LEU A 135 -10.34 -2.08 5.42
N GLN A 136 -10.84 -1.77 6.62
CA GLN A 136 -10.17 -0.87 7.56
C GLN A 136 -8.73 -1.30 7.89
N LEU A 137 -8.47 -2.61 7.93
CA LEU A 137 -7.14 -3.17 8.20
C LEU A 137 -6.11 -2.82 7.12
N VAL A 138 -6.59 -2.54 5.91
CA VAL A 138 -5.78 -2.18 4.74
C VAL A 138 -6.14 -0.79 4.22
N ALA A 139 -6.64 0.09 5.10
CA ALA A 139 -7.02 1.47 4.77
C ALA A 139 -7.86 1.61 3.49
N GLY A 140 -8.76 0.66 3.22
CA GLY A 140 -9.63 0.70 2.06
C GLY A 140 -8.99 0.23 0.75
N ILE A 141 -7.74 -0.25 0.75
CA ILE A 141 -7.12 -0.83 -0.44
C ILE A 141 -7.87 -2.11 -0.83
N VAL A 142 -8.38 -2.16 -2.05
CA VAL A 142 -9.10 -3.31 -2.63
C VAL A 142 -8.27 -4.02 -3.69
N GLY A 143 -7.19 -3.39 -4.17
CA GLY A 143 -6.28 -4.02 -5.10
C GLY A 143 -5.06 -3.17 -5.42
N ILE A 144 -4.09 -3.81 -6.04
CA ILE A 144 -2.86 -3.20 -6.50
C ILE A 144 -2.56 -3.73 -7.90
N GLU A 145 -2.19 -2.82 -8.79
CA GLU A 145 -1.47 -3.15 -10.01
C GLU A 145 -0.05 -2.62 -9.92
N THR A 146 0.87 -3.39 -10.46
CA THR A 146 2.25 -2.94 -10.64
C THR A 146 2.72 -3.32 -12.02
N GLU A 147 3.48 -2.43 -12.66
CA GLU A 147 4.16 -2.67 -13.92
C GLU A 147 5.63 -2.22 -13.82
N GLY A 148 6.51 -2.94 -14.51
CA GLY A 148 7.90 -2.52 -14.67
C GLY A 148 7.99 -1.18 -15.41
N VAL A 149 8.90 -0.31 -14.97
CA VAL A 149 9.14 0.97 -15.67
C VAL A 149 9.77 0.74 -17.04
N ASP A 150 10.72 -0.20 -17.11
CA ASP A 150 11.46 -0.55 -18.33
C ASP A 150 10.79 -1.68 -19.15
N ASP A 151 9.90 -2.45 -18.52
CA ASP A 151 9.17 -3.56 -19.14
C ASP A 151 7.71 -3.56 -18.66
N PRO A 152 6.80 -2.88 -19.39
CA PRO A 152 5.39 -2.82 -19.03
C PRO A 152 4.64 -4.15 -19.15
N GLU A 153 5.15 -5.11 -19.93
CA GLU A 153 4.55 -6.45 -20.04
C GLU A 153 4.73 -7.24 -18.75
N ARG A 154 5.77 -6.90 -17.98
CA ARG A 154 5.99 -7.40 -16.64
C ARG A 154 5.04 -6.74 -15.64
N ARG A 155 3.81 -7.25 -15.60
CA ARG A 155 2.71 -6.74 -14.79
C ARG A 155 2.19 -7.74 -13.77
N LEU A 156 1.78 -7.22 -12.62
CA LEU A 156 1.09 -7.96 -11.57
C LEU A 156 -0.18 -7.21 -11.21
N ARG A 157 -1.29 -7.94 -11.11
CA ARG A 157 -2.55 -7.43 -10.57
C ARG A 157 -2.97 -8.34 -9.42
N ILE A 158 -3.11 -7.75 -8.25
CA ILE A 158 -3.66 -8.43 -7.08
C ILE A 158 -4.94 -7.71 -6.69
N ARG A 159 -6.01 -8.48 -6.54
CA ARG A 159 -7.30 -8.00 -6.05
C ARG A 159 -7.62 -8.71 -4.74
N LEU A 160 -8.00 -7.95 -3.72
CA LEU A 160 -8.54 -8.53 -2.50
C LEU A 160 -9.97 -8.99 -2.78
N VAL A 161 -10.22 -10.27 -2.51
CA VAL A 161 -11.56 -10.84 -2.59
C VAL A 161 -12.05 -11.07 -1.18
N HIS A 162 -13.13 -10.40 -0.78
CA HIS A 162 -13.86 -10.78 0.41
C HIS A 162 -14.70 -12.01 0.08
N VAL A 163 -14.63 -13.04 0.93
CA VAL A 163 -15.58 -14.15 0.91
C VAL A 163 -16.63 -13.80 1.95
N ASP A 164 -17.84 -13.43 1.50
CA ASP A 164 -18.96 -13.40 2.43
C ASP A 164 -19.23 -14.83 2.90
N GLU A 165 -19.00 -15.10 4.18
CA GLU A 165 -19.53 -16.28 4.86
C GLU A 165 -21.04 -16.09 5.05
N SER A 166 -21.79 -16.02 3.95
CA SER A 166 -23.24 -16.18 3.98
C SER A 166 -23.55 -17.67 3.84
N LYS A 167 -23.65 -18.35 4.98
CA LYS A 167 -24.45 -19.57 5.11
C LYS A 167 -25.74 -19.22 5.83
#